data_AF-A0A7S1SGH7-F1
#
_entry.id   AF-A0A7S1SGH7-F1
#
_cell.length_a   1.000
_cell.length_b   1.000
_cell.length_c   1.000
_cell.angle_alpha   90.00
_cell.angle_beta   90.00
_cell.angle_gamma   90.00
#
_symmetry.space_group_name_H-M   'P 1'
#
loop_
_entity.id
_entity.type
_entity.pdbx_description
1 polymer ?
#
loop_
_entity_poly.entity_id
_entity_poly.type
_entity_poly.pdbx_seq_one_letter_code
_entity_poly.pdbx_strand_id
1 'polypeptide(L)'
;ESISYSEKYFDDVYEYRHVILPRDLVPMLQKDKLMTEMEWRMLGVQQSPGWVHYVIHRPEPHVLLFRRPLNYQQQVAQHQMARQQMAQQQHHQQQHLLHH
;
A
#
# COMPACT_ATOMS: atom_id res chain seq x y z
N GLU A 1 14.76 0.55 20.68
CA GLU A 1 14.38 -0.65 19.88
C GLU A 1 14.13 -0.19 18.44
N SER A 2 14.31 -1.05 17.43
CA SER A 2 14.04 -0.72 16.03
C SER A 2 12.75 -1.41 15.54
N ILE A 3 12.17 -0.88 14.45
CA ILE A 3 11.03 -1.53 13.78
C ILE A 3 11.50 -2.86 13.20
N SER A 4 10.77 -3.94 13.49
CA SER A 4 11.05 -5.29 12.98
C SER A 4 9.98 -5.75 11.99
N TYR A 5 10.38 -6.53 10.99
CA TYR A 5 9.53 -7.00 9.91
C TYR A 5 9.59 -8.52 9.87
N SER A 6 8.42 -9.18 9.82
CA SER A 6 8.38 -10.63 9.68
C SER A 6 8.78 -11.10 8.29
N GLU A 7 9.06 -12.38 8.15
CA GLU A 7 8.99 -13.03 6.84
C GLU A 7 7.59 -12.93 6.25
N LYS A 8 7.51 -12.98 4.92
CA LYS A 8 6.22 -12.96 4.22
C LYS A 8 5.57 -14.34 4.26
N TYR A 9 4.25 -14.34 4.33
CA TYR A 9 3.43 -15.53 4.21
C TYR A 9 2.28 -15.26 3.25
N PHE A 10 1.70 -16.31 2.68
CA PHE A 10 0.87 -16.20 1.47
C PHE A 10 -0.36 -17.09 1.59
N ASP A 11 -1.47 -16.62 1.01
CA ASP A 11 -2.56 -17.48 0.56
C ASP A 11 -2.67 -17.37 -0.98
N ASP A 12 -3.78 -17.84 -1.57
CA ASP A 12 -3.98 -17.83 -3.02
C ASP A 12 -4.19 -16.41 -3.61
N VAL A 13 -4.44 -15.41 -2.77
CA VAL A 13 -4.89 -14.07 -3.20
C VAL A 13 -3.95 -12.95 -2.73
N TYR A 14 -3.37 -13.08 -1.54
CA TYR A 14 -2.61 -12.06 -0.86
C TYR A 14 -1.26 -12.57 -0.33
N GLU A 15 -0.29 -11.65 -0.30
CA GLU A 15 0.88 -11.76 0.57
C GLU A 15 0.64 -10.95 1.86
N TYR A 16 1.17 -11.46 2.96
CA TYR A 16 0.99 -10.93 4.30
C TYR A 16 2.34 -10.78 5.01
N ARG A 17 2.38 -9.86 5.96
CA ARG A 17 3.51 -9.62 6.87
C ARG A 17 3.00 -8.89 8.10
N HIS A 18 3.65 -9.12 9.23
CA HIS A 18 3.48 -8.27 10.40
C HIS A 18 4.71 -7.39 10.62
N VAL A 19 4.47 -6.20 11.15
CA VAL A 19 5.51 -5.24 11.55
C VAL A 19 5.37 -4.99 13.04
N ILE A 20 6.47 -5.10 13.75
CA ILE A 20 6.53 -4.86 15.20
C ILE A 20 7.13 -3.48 15.41
N LEU A 21 6.35 -2.58 15.99
CA LEU A 21 6.77 -1.25 16.37
C LEU A 21 7.52 -1.26 17.72
N PRO A 22 8.53 -0.38 17.89
CA PRO A 22 9.05 -0.01 19.19
C PRO A 22 7.93 0.40 20.15
N ARG A 23 8.05 0.01 21.43
CA ARG A 23 6.97 0.22 22.43
C ARG A 23 6.64 1.69 22.68
N ASP A 24 7.62 2.58 22.50
CA ASP A 24 7.50 4.03 22.62
C ASP A 24 6.63 4.67 21.54
N LEU A 25 6.38 3.99 20.41
CA LEU A 25 5.47 4.47 19.36
C LEU A 25 4.01 4.08 19.59
N VAL A 26 3.73 3.13 20.50
CA VAL A 26 2.36 2.65 20.77
C VAL A 26 1.40 3.77 21.19
N PRO A 27 1.78 4.75 22.04
CA PRO A 27 0.91 5.86 22.41
C PRO A 27 0.49 6.75 21.22
N MET A 28 1.21 6.70 20.09
CA MET A 28 0.87 7.47 18.89
C MET A 28 -0.21 6.79 18.03
N LEU A 29 -0.53 5.53 18.32
CA LEU A 29 -1.52 4.77 17.56
C LEU A 29 -2.94 5.23 17.91
N GLN A 30 -3.75 5.48 16.88
CA GLN A 30 -5.17 5.76 17.06
C GLN A 30 -5.91 4.45 17.38
N LYS A 31 -6.68 4.46 18.47
CA LYS A 31 -7.41 3.28 18.94
C LYS A 31 -8.48 2.88 17.92
N ASP A 32 -8.61 1.57 17.67
CA ASP A 32 -9.63 0.97 16.81
C ASP A 32 -9.70 1.54 15.38
N LYS A 33 -8.59 2.09 14.87
CA LYS A 33 -8.49 2.61 13.51
C LYS A 33 -7.40 1.93 12.69
N LEU A 34 -7.76 1.51 11.46
CA LEU A 34 -6.78 1.09 10.46
C LEU A 34 -6.03 2.29 9.89
N MET A 35 -4.75 2.10 9.61
CA MET A 35 -3.88 3.17 9.12
C MET A 35 -3.75 3.13 7.61
N THR A 36 -3.91 4.29 6.99
CA THR A 36 -3.56 4.54 5.59
C THR A 36 -2.06 4.41 5.36
N GLU A 37 -1.64 4.28 4.10
CA GLU A 37 -0.23 4.25 3.72
C GLU A 37 0.58 5.41 4.29
N MET A 38 0.01 6.61 4.24
CA MET A 38 0.65 7.79 4.79
C MET A 38 0.83 7.70 6.31
N GLU A 39 -0.20 7.26 7.04
CA GLU A 39 -0.17 7.20 8.50
C GLU A 39 0.87 6.21 9.03
N TRP A 40 0.96 5.00 8.49
CA TRP A 40 1.98 4.05 8.96
C TRP A 40 3.39 4.42 8.49
N ARG A 41 3.55 5.11 7.35
CA ARG A 41 4.84 5.66 6.93
C ARG A 41 5.33 6.76 7.87
N MET A 42 4.44 7.60 8.40
CA MET A 42 4.78 8.61 9.40
C MET A 42 5.29 8.02 10.71
N LEU A 43 4.88 6.80 11.06
CA LEU A 43 5.42 6.05 12.20
C LEU A 43 6.80 5.43 11.93
N GLY A 44 7.35 5.61 10.72
CA GLY A 44 8.65 5.07 10.33
C GLY A 44 8.60 3.67 9.72
N VAL A 45 7.41 3.09 9.52
CA VAL A 45 7.28 1.80 8.82
C VAL A 45 7.63 1.99 7.34
N GLN A 46 8.55 1.17 6.84
CA GLN A 46 9.06 1.25 5.48
C GLN A 46 8.85 -0.08 4.76
N GLN A 47 7.98 -0.07 3.76
CA GLN A 47 7.69 -1.22 2.90
C GLN A 47 7.51 -0.74 1.46
N SER A 48 7.55 -1.67 0.50
CA SER A 48 7.24 -1.36 -0.90
C SER A 48 5.77 -0.91 -1.06
N PRO A 49 5.37 -0.33 -2.20
CA PRO A 49 3.99 0.12 -2.39
C PRO A 49 2.98 -1.03 -2.37
N GLY A 50 1.72 -0.71 -2.01
CA GLY A 50 0.57 -1.62 -2.10
C GLY A 50 0.23 -2.40 -0.83
N TRP A 51 1.02 -2.27 0.24
CA TRP A 51 0.68 -2.86 1.54
C TRP A 51 -0.44 -2.09 2.23
N VAL A 52 -1.43 -2.82 2.72
CA VAL A 52 -2.61 -2.27 3.43
C VAL A 52 -2.63 -2.82 4.84
N HIS A 53 -2.70 -1.93 5.85
CA HIS A 53 -3.01 -2.32 7.22
C HIS A 53 -4.47 -2.77 7.26
N TYR A 54 -4.71 -4.08 7.41
CA TYR A 54 -6.03 -4.65 7.13
C TYR A 54 -6.79 -5.11 8.38
N VAL A 55 -6.10 -5.39 9.47
CA VAL A 55 -6.68 -5.81 10.75
C VAL A 55 -5.88 -5.20 11.89
N ILE A 56 -6.60 -4.79 12.93
CA ILE A 56 -6.04 -4.33 14.20
C ILE A 56 -5.88 -5.53 15.13
N HIS A 57 -4.66 -5.80 15.54
CA HIS A 57 -4.37 -6.84 16.53
C HIS A 57 -4.52 -6.29 17.95
N ARG A 58 -5.73 -6.42 18.52
CA ARG A 58 -6.08 -5.86 19.84
C ARG A 58 -5.19 -6.34 21.00
N PRO A 59 -4.79 -7.62 21.09
CA PRO A 59 -3.94 -8.09 22.19
C PRO A 59 -2.55 -7.44 22.21
N GLU A 60 -1.97 -7.16 21.04
CA GLU A 60 -0.62 -6.60 20.92
C GLU A 60 -0.63 -5.40 19.95
N PRO A 61 -0.95 -4.18 20.43
CA PRO A 61 -1.17 -3.01 19.56
C PRO A 61 0.08 -2.54 18.81
N HIS A 62 1.26 -2.93 19.29
CA HIS A 62 2.54 -2.69 18.63
C HIS A 62 2.77 -3.60 17.41
N VAL A 63 1.92 -4.60 17.17
CA VAL A 63 1.99 -5.48 16.00
C VAL A 63 0.98 -5.00 14.96
N LEU A 64 1.49 -4.51 13.84
CA LEU A 64 0.70 -4.08 12.71
C LEU A 64 0.61 -5.18 11.65
N LEU A 65 -0.60 -5.52 11.21
CA LEU A 65 -0.84 -6.58 10.23
C LEU A 65 -1.10 -6.01 8.84
N PHE A 66 -0.28 -6.39 7.88
CA PHE A 66 -0.37 -5.91 6.50
C PHE A 66 -0.72 -7.03 5.53
N ARG A 67 -1.46 -6.67 4.46
CA ARG A 67 -1.68 -7.53 3.28
C ARG A 67 -1.45 -6.75 1.99
N ARG A 68 -1.07 -7.43 0.92
CA ARG A 68 -0.97 -6.89 -0.44
C ARG A 68 -1.43 -7.95 -1.45
N PRO A 69 -2.21 -7.60 -2.49
CA PRO A 69 -2.57 -8.57 -3.53
C PRO A 69 -1.34 -9.13 -4.25
N LEU A 70 -1.31 -10.44 -4.53
CA LEU A 70 -0.18 -11.07 -5.23
C LEU A 70 0.07 -10.46 -6.62
N ASN A 71 -1.00 -10.06 -7.31
CA ASN A 71 -0.95 -9.45 -8.62
C ASN A 71 -0.78 -7.91 -8.59
N TYR A 72 -0.39 -7.31 -7.45
CA TYR A 72 -0.28 -5.84 -7.32
C TYR A 72 0.60 -5.20 -8.39
N GLN A 73 1.77 -5.79 -8.69
CA GLN A 73 2.66 -5.26 -9.74
C GLN A 73 2.01 -5.31 -11.12
N GLN A 74 1.26 -6.37 -11.43
CA GLN A 74 0.54 -6.50 -12.69
C GLN A 74 -0.58 -5.45 -12.79
N GLN A 75 -1.33 -5.22 -11.71
CA GLN A 75 -2.37 -4.19 -11.65
C GLN A 75 -1.79 -2.79 -11.90
N VAL A 76 -0.66 -2.46 -11.27
CA VAL A 76 0.02 -1.17 -11.46
C VAL A 76 0.46 -0.99 -12.91
N ALA A 77 1.08 -2.02 -13.51
CA ALA A 77 1.50 -1.97 -14.90
C ALA A 77 0.32 -1.77 -15.86
N GLN A 78 -0.78 -2.51 -15.67
CA GLN A 78 -2.00 -2.36 -16.48
C GLN A 78 -2.60 -0.97 -16.35
N HIS A 79 -2.67 -0.42 -15.13
CA HIS A 79 -3.18 0.92 -14.90
C HIS A 79 -2.32 2.01 -15.56
N GLN A 80 -0.99 1.86 -15.52
CA GLN A 80 -0.07 2.78 -16.20
C GLN A 80 -0.23 2.73 -17.73
N MET A 81 -0.32 1.53 -18.32
CA MET A 81 -0.56 1.37 -19.75
C MET A 81 -1.89 1.99 -20.19
N ALA A 82 -2.98 1.75 -19.43
CA ALA A 82 -4.29 2.33 -19.74
C ALA A 82 -4.25 3.87 -19.70
N ARG A 83 -3.57 4.46 -18.71
CA ARG A 83 -3.40 5.92 -18.63
C ARG A 83 -2.61 6.49 -19.80
N GLN A 84 -1.56 5.80 -20.24
CA GLN A 84 -0.78 6.21 -21.42
C GLN A 84 -1.60 6.16 -22.70
N GLN A 85 -2.38 5.08 -22.91
CA GLN A 85 -3.25 4.95 -24.08
C GLN A 85 -4.31 6.05 -24.12
N MET A 86 -4.96 6.37 -22.98
CA MET A 86 -5.93 7.47 -22.91
C MET A 86 -5.29 8.82 -23.24
N ALA A 87 -4.08 9.10 -22.72
CA ALA A 87 -3.37 10.33 -23.03
C ALA A 87 -3.01 10.45 -24.53
N GLN A 88 -2.59 9.34 -25.15
CA GLN A 88 -2.31 9.30 -26.59
C GLN A 88 -3.57 9.52 -27.44
N GLN A 89 -4.69 8.91 -27.07
CA GLN A 89 -5.97 9.12 -27.76
C GLN A 89 -6.46 10.56 -27.66
N GLN A 90 -6.36 11.17 -26.48
CA GLN A 90 -6.69 12.60 -26.29
C GLN A 90 -5.79 13.50 -27.14
N HIS A 91 -4.49 13.22 -27.18
CA HIS A 91 -3.56 13.97 -28.01
C HIS A 91 -3.91 13.85 -29.50
N HIS A 92 -4.23 12.64 -29.98
CA HIS A 92 -4.63 12.41 -31.36
C HIS A 92 -5.93 13.13 -31.72
N GLN A 93 -6.95 13.08 -30.85
CA GLN A 93 -8.21 13.81 -31.04
C GLN A 93 -7.99 15.32 -31.09
N GLN A 94 -7.14 15.86 -30.21
CA GLN A 94 -6.82 17.28 -30.19
C GLN A 94 -6.09 17.71 -31.45
N GLN A 95 -5.14 16.91 -31.96
CA GLN A 95 -4.51 17.17 -33.25
C GLN A 95 -5.53 17.18 -34.38
N HIS A 96 -6.46 16.23 -34.42
CA HIS A 96 -7.50 16.17 -35.45
C HIS A 96 -8.40 17.42 -35.44
N LEU A 97 -8.75 17.94 -34.25
CA LEU A 97 -9.55 19.16 -34.09
C LEU A 97 -8.84 20.43 -34.54
N LEU A 98 -7.50 20.46 -34.54
CA LEU A 98 -6.70 21.64 -34.95
C LEU A 98 -6.49 21.72 -36.46
N HIS A 99 -6.64 20.60 -37.18
CA HIS A 99 -6.41 20.52 -38.63
C HIS A 99 -7.71 20.63 -39.45
N HIS A 100 -8.85 20.88 -38.81
CA HIS A 100 -10.15 21.17 -39.43
C HIS A 100 -10.63 22.57 -39.01
#